data_AF-A0A4R1JMT1-F1
#
_entry.id   AF-A0A4R1JMT1-F1
#
_cell.length_a   1.000
_cell.length_b   1.000
_cell.length_c   1.000
_cell.angle_alpha   90.00
_cell.angle_beta   90.00
_cell.angle_gamma   90.00
#
_symmetry.space_group_name_H-M   'P 1'
#
loop_
_entity.id
_entity.type
_entity.pdbx_description
1 polymer ?
#
loop_
_entity_poly.entity_id
_entity_poly.type
_entity_poly.pdbx_seq_one_letter_code
_entity_poly.pdbx_strand_id
1 'polypeptide(L)'
;MAELPIYNNLEEKRKFFSNGDKESFVIDTKIALDKWFKDVQDEEKKETEIDATAWIYRGMTEAKYKLLTSSQRLWITNEMQQWANKNYVEFISDLVNKANGNILIKKVFDLYNYSRSDREFPILSLLQHYGAPTPLMDWSYNNNVAFFFATDGLRKKEEPKEQIDNYFSVYRINKRKYKKELLNIIDFIPKELYPEINSFKDFGDNNGNPKSNGIFYISDFERKGESSGETKPYGNLMIRTKKPLTSIYNQNIIPQEGLFIFNPFSQKTLEDIFNTDLNKNGWNLALTPFDCFNIHKDLAEYLRRKIDVRFKINKSFIYPNLNDEAKKIKETTLNGLV
;
A
#
# COMPACT_ATOMS: atom_id res chain seq x y z
N MET A 1 -22.22 0.62 16.13
CA MET A 1 -21.15 0.23 15.19
C MET A 1 -21.53 0.76 13.83
N ALA A 2 -20.87 1.83 13.42
CA ALA A 2 -21.12 2.44 12.12
C ALA A 2 -20.66 1.51 10.98
N GLU A 3 -21.38 1.55 9.86
CA GLU A 3 -21.00 0.81 8.66
C GLU A 3 -19.87 1.53 7.92
N LEU A 4 -18.96 0.74 7.35
CA LEU A 4 -17.91 1.28 6.49
C LEU A 4 -18.50 1.70 5.14
N PRO A 5 -18.04 2.82 4.55
CA PRO A 5 -18.50 3.20 3.22
C PRO A 5 -18.05 2.17 2.18
N ILE A 6 -19.01 1.76 1.34
CA ILE A 6 -18.81 0.84 0.22
C ILE A 6 -19.38 1.45 -1.05
N TYR A 7 -18.93 0.95 -2.20
CA TYR A 7 -19.63 1.19 -3.46
C TYR A 7 -20.80 0.23 -3.58
N ASN A 8 -21.96 0.74 -4.01
CA ASN A 8 -23.14 -0.10 -4.21
C ASN A 8 -23.05 -0.87 -5.52
N ASN A 9 -22.41 -0.30 -6.55
CA ASN A 9 -22.24 -0.92 -7.86
C ASN A 9 -21.01 -0.35 -8.60
N LEU A 10 -20.65 -0.98 -9.73
CA LEU A 10 -19.49 -0.57 -10.53
C LEU A 10 -19.69 0.81 -11.20
N GLU A 11 -20.93 1.25 -11.46
CA GLU A 11 -21.25 2.57 -12.02
C GLU A 11 -20.99 3.72 -11.04
N GLU A 12 -21.25 3.50 -9.76
CA GLU A 12 -20.85 4.42 -8.70
C GLU A 12 -19.32 4.48 -8.62
N LYS A 13 -18.69 3.29 -8.65
CA LYS A 13 -17.24 3.15 -8.49
C LYS A 13 -16.45 3.82 -9.62
N ARG A 14 -16.87 3.70 -10.88
CA ARG A 14 -16.11 4.19 -12.05
C ARG A 14 -15.81 5.68 -12.01
N LYS A 15 -16.66 6.48 -11.36
CA LYS A 15 -16.52 7.94 -11.25
C LYS A 15 -15.27 8.40 -10.50
N PHE A 16 -14.64 7.50 -9.75
CA PHE A 16 -13.47 7.80 -8.92
C PHE A 16 -12.14 7.45 -9.59
N PHE A 17 -12.14 6.81 -10.76
CA PHE A 17 -10.92 6.23 -11.37
C PHE A 17 -10.70 6.73 -12.79
N SER A 18 -9.43 6.94 -13.17
CA SER A 18 -9.05 7.53 -14.47
C SER A 18 -9.42 6.67 -15.68
N ASN A 19 -9.55 5.36 -15.50
CA ASN A 19 -9.96 4.44 -16.53
C ASN A 19 -11.45 4.06 -16.44
N GLY A 20 -12.25 4.76 -15.63
CA GLY A 20 -13.65 4.44 -15.38
C GLY A 20 -14.52 4.28 -16.63
N ASP A 21 -14.25 5.04 -17.69
CA ASP A 21 -14.97 4.97 -18.97
C ASP A 21 -14.32 4.03 -20.00
N LYS A 22 -13.22 3.37 -19.65
CA LYS A 22 -12.48 2.46 -20.54
C LYS A 22 -12.95 1.02 -20.33
N GLU A 23 -12.86 0.22 -21.39
CA GLU A 23 -13.11 -1.23 -21.34
C GLU A 23 -12.23 -1.94 -20.30
N SER A 24 -11.04 -1.43 -20.01
CA SER A 24 -10.15 -2.01 -19.00
C SER A 24 -10.69 -1.92 -17.57
N PHE A 25 -11.69 -1.07 -17.28
CA PHE A 25 -12.26 -0.94 -15.95
C PHE A 25 -12.95 -2.22 -15.44
N VAL A 26 -13.54 -3.01 -16.36
CA VAL A 26 -14.22 -4.27 -16.06
C VAL A 26 -13.65 -5.38 -16.95
N ILE A 27 -13.17 -6.46 -16.33
CA ILE A 27 -12.51 -7.56 -17.02
C ILE A 27 -13.25 -8.87 -16.69
N ASP A 28 -14.06 -9.32 -17.65
CA ASP A 28 -14.92 -10.51 -17.51
C ASP A 28 -14.41 -11.75 -18.24
N THR A 29 -13.46 -11.59 -19.17
CA THR A 29 -13.00 -12.69 -20.02
C THR A 29 -11.50 -12.94 -19.88
N LYS A 30 -11.08 -14.19 -20.14
CA LYS A 30 -9.66 -14.56 -20.20
C LYS A 30 -8.90 -13.75 -21.25
N ILE A 31 -9.53 -13.49 -22.40
CA ILE A 31 -8.93 -12.71 -23.50
C ILE A 31 -8.66 -11.27 -23.05
N ALA A 32 -9.65 -10.62 -22.43
CA ALA A 32 -9.49 -9.26 -21.91
C ALA A 32 -8.42 -9.21 -20.81
N LEU A 33 -8.39 -10.21 -19.91
CA LEU A 33 -7.39 -10.31 -18.86
C LEU A 33 -5.97 -10.52 -19.42
N ASP A 34 -5.81 -11.38 -20.42
CA ASP A 34 -4.52 -11.64 -21.05
C ASP A 34 -4.00 -10.42 -21.82
N LYS A 35 -4.90 -9.71 -22.51
CA LYS A 35 -4.58 -8.43 -23.15
C LYS A 35 -4.10 -7.41 -22.12
N TRP A 36 -4.88 -7.20 -21.07
CA TRP A 36 -4.51 -6.27 -20.00
C TRP A 36 -3.18 -6.63 -19.35
N PHE A 37 -2.94 -7.92 -19.06
CA PHE A 37 -1.68 -8.38 -18.47
C PHE A 37 -0.49 -8.06 -19.37
N LYS A 38 -0.64 -8.28 -20.69
CA LYS A 38 0.39 -7.93 -21.67
C LYS A 38 0.62 -6.42 -21.72
N ASP A 39 -0.44 -5.62 -21.75
CA ASP A 39 -0.36 -4.16 -21.81
C ASP A 39 0.39 -3.60 -20.59
N VAL A 40 0.07 -4.11 -19.38
CA VAL A 40 0.76 -3.72 -18.15
C VAL A 40 2.24 -4.11 -18.20
N GLN A 41 2.57 -5.33 -18.64
CA GLN A 41 3.96 -5.75 -18.76
C GLN A 41 4.77 -4.93 -19.76
N ASP A 42 4.16 -4.59 -20.90
CA ASP A 42 4.80 -3.77 -21.92
C ASP A 42 5.03 -2.33 -21.42
N GLU A 43 4.09 -1.77 -20.64
CA GLU A 43 4.25 -0.47 -19.97
C GLU A 43 5.32 -0.52 -18.87
N GLU A 44 5.29 -1.55 -18.01
CA GLU A 44 6.28 -1.75 -16.95
C GLU A 44 7.69 -1.88 -17.52
N LYS A 45 7.87 -2.65 -18.59
CA LYS A 45 9.17 -2.83 -19.24
C LYS A 45 9.74 -1.51 -19.76
N LYS A 46 8.90 -0.69 -20.42
CA LYS A 46 9.32 0.63 -20.90
C LYS A 46 9.69 1.57 -19.75
N GLU A 47 8.98 1.49 -18.63
CA GLU A 47 9.21 2.37 -17.50
C GLU A 47 10.37 1.90 -16.62
N THR A 48 10.57 0.60 -16.41
CA THR A 48 11.70 0.05 -15.63
C THR A 48 13.06 0.38 -16.23
N GLU A 49 13.16 0.55 -17.56
CA GLU A 49 14.38 1.06 -18.20
C GLU A 49 14.75 2.48 -17.72
N ILE A 50 13.78 3.23 -17.22
CA ILE A 50 13.93 4.62 -16.78
C ILE A 50 13.89 4.71 -15.24
N ASP A 51 12.92 4.06 -14.61
CA ASP A 51 12.55 4.14 -13.21
C ASP A 51 11.76 2.88 -12.79
N ALA A 52 12.44 1.95 -12.11
CA ALA A 52 11.81 0.74 -11.59
C ALA A 52 10.77 0.97 -10.49
N THR A 53 10.67 2.20 -9.99
CA THR A 53 9.78 2.59 -8.89
C THR A 53 8.62 3.46 -9.37
N ALA A 54 8.44 3.60 -10.69
CA ALA A 54 7.42 4.46 -11.28
C ALA A 54 5.99 4.02 -10.94
N TRP A 55 5.72 2.72 -11.04
CA TRP A 55 4.38 2.16 -10.87
C TRP A 55 4.23 1.48 -9.51
N ILE A 56 3.07 1.68 -8.89
CA ILE A 56 2.69 0.95 -7.69
C ILE A 56 1.28 0.36 -7.85
N TYR A 57 1.09 -0.79 -7.22
CA TYR A 57 -0.10 -1.62 -7.36
C TYR A 57 -0.64 -2.06 -6.01
N ARG A 58 -1.96 -2.27 -5.96
CA ARG A 58 -2.62 -2.83 -4.78
C ARG A 58 -3.74 -3.78 -5.20
N GLY A 59 -3.76 -4.97 -4.62
CA GLY A 59 -4.84 -5.94 -4.77
C GLY A 59 -5.86 -5.84 -3.65
N MET A 60 -7.14 -6.01 -3.99
CA MET A 60 -8.24 -6.15 -3.04
C MET A 60 -9.17 -7.27 -3.48
N THR A 61 -9.57 -8.11 -2.52
CA THR A 61 -10.39 -9.31 -2.76
C THR A 61 -11.85 -9.03 -3.10
N GLU A 62 -12.34 -7.82 -2.84
CA GLU A 62 -13.73 -7.44 -3.06
C GLU A 62 -13.79 -6.02 -3.65
N ALA A 63 -14.44 -5.88 -4.81
CA ALA A 63 -14.48 -4.62 -5.54
C ALA A 63 -15.32 -3.53 -4.87
N LYS A 64 -16.26 -3.89 -3.99
CA LYS A 64 -17.13 -2.92 -3.31
C LYS A 64 -16.45 -2.11 -2.21
N TYR A 65 -15.32 -2.58 -1.69
CA TYR A 65 -14.65 -1.88 -0.59
C TYR A 65 -13.86 -0.68 -1.09
N LYS A 66 -13.96 0.42 -0.34
CA LYS A 66 -13.18 1.64 -0.51
C LYS A 66 -11.77 1.50 0.10
N LEU A 67 -10.82 2.31 -0.36
CA LEU A 67 -9.42 2.23 0.10
C LEU A 67 -9.22 2.95 1.44
N LEU A 68 -9.63 2.26 2.51
CA LEU A 68 -9.39 2.66 3.91
C LEU A 68 -8.23 1.86 4.52
N THR A 69 -7.50 2.46 5.45
CA THR A 69 -6.48 1.78 6.27
C THR A 69 -7.12 0.96 7.39
N SER A 70 -6.34 0.12 8.07
CA SER A 70 -6.83 -0.65 9.22
C SER A 70 -7.21 0.26 10.40
N SER A 71 -6.46 1.34 10.66
CA SER A 71 -6.82 2.33 11.67
C SER A 71 -8.06 3.14 11.32
N GLN A 72 -8.26 3.55 10.06
CA GLN A 72 -9.49 4.24 9.64
C GLN A 72 -10.71 3.35 9.85
N ARG A 73 -10.62 2.07 9.46
CA ARG A 73 -11.71 1.11 9.68
C ARG A 73 -12.05 0.97 11.16
N LEU A 74 -11.04 0.83 12.02
CA LEU A 74 -11.26 0.77 13.47
C LEU A 74 -11.91 2.05 14.00
N TRP A 75 -11.41 3.21 13.57
CA TRP A 75 -11.90 4.53 13.97
C TRP A 75 -13.38 4.72 13.64
N ILE A 76 -13.77 4.38 12.40
CA ILE A 76 -15.14 4.52 11.90
C ILE A 76 -16.06 3.51 12.59
N THR A 77 -15.73 2.22 12.55
CA THR A 77 -16.64 1.16 13.04
C THR A 77 -16.92 1.26 14.54
N ASN A 78 -15.93 1.70 15.32
CA ASN A 78 -16.09 1.94 16.76
C ASN A 78 -16.58 3.35 17.09
N GLU A 79 -16.90 4.18 16.09
CA GLU A 79 -17.43 5.53 16.27
C GLU A 79 -16.52 6.40 17.18
N MET A 80 -15.20 6.19 17.08
CA MET A 80 -14.21 6.75 18.00
C MET A 80 -14.26 8.28 18.05
N GLN A 81 -14.63 8.92 16.93
CA GLN A 81 -14.81 10.38 16.87
C GLN A 81 -15.82 10.92 17.90
N GLN A 82 -16.80 10.11 18.33
CA GLN A 82 -17.90 10.55 19.21
C GLN A 82 -17.52 10.49 20.70
N TRP A 83 -16.62 9.59 21.08
CA TRP A 83 -16.34 9.31 22.49
C TRP A 83 -14.86 9.38 22.87
N ALA A 84 -13.95 9.26 21.89
CA ALA A 84 -12.53 9.45 22.16
C ALA A 84 -12.27 10.92 22.44
N ASN A 85 -11.64 11.22 23.57
CA ASN A 85 -11.15 12.57 23.87
C ASN A 85 -9.82 12.87 23.15
N LYS A 86 -9.72 12.43 21.88
CA LYS A 86 -8.55 12.55 21.00
C LYS A 86 -9.02 12.63 19.56
N ASN A 87 -8.29 13.36 18.72
CA ASN A 87 -8.45 13.26 17.28
C ASN A 87 -7.70 12.03 16.72
N TYR A 88 -7.93 11.73 15.44
CA TYR A 88 -7.36 10.55 14.80
C TYR A 88 -5.82 10.54 14.78
N VAL A 89 -5.18 11.68 14.49
CA VAL A 89 -3.71 11.78 14.51
C VAL A 89 -3.16 11.58 15.91
N GLU A 90 -3.81 12.14 16.94
CA GLU A 90 -3.44 11.92 18.34
C GLU A 90 -3.56 10.45 18.74
N PHE A 91 -4.58 9.73 18.25
CA PHE A 91 -4.71 8.29 18.43
C PHE A 91 -3.53 7.51 17.81
N ILE A 92 -3.10 7.88 16.60
CA ILE A 92 -1.93 7.27 15.97
C ILE A 92 -0.66 7.60 16.76
N SER A 93 -0.46 8.85 17.16
CA SER A 93 0.69 9.28 17.98
C SER A 93 0.72 8.53 19.31
N ASP A 94 -0.43 8.29 19.94
CA ASP A 94 -0.57 7.46 21.14
C ASP A 94 -0.15 6.00 20.92
N LEU A 95 -0.61 5.40 19.82
CA LEU A 95 -0.28 4.03 19.45
C LEU A 95 1.24 3.87 19.30
N VAL A 96 1.87 4.81 18.58
CA VAL A 96 3.32 4.84 18.42
C VAL A 96 4.01 5.07 19.75
N ASN A 97 3.59 6.04 20.56
CA ASN A 97 4.19 6.33 21.87
C ASN A 97 4.14 5.13 22.83
N LYS A 98 3.04 4.37 22.83
CA LYS A 98 2.92 3.14 23.63
C LYS A 98 3.89 2.06 23.15
N ALA A 99 3.99 1.85 21.83
CA ALA A 99 4.98 0.93 21.26
C ALA A 99 6.42 1.40 21.52
N ASN A 100 6.65 2.71 21.47
CA ASN A 100 7.92 3.37 21.72
C ASN A 100 8.41 3.18 23.17
N GLY A 101 7.48 3.09 24.12
CA GLY A 101 7.73 2.78 25.54
C GLY A 101 7.90 1.29 25.84
N ASN A 102 7.62 0.39 24.90
CA ASN A 102 7.79 -1.04 25.10
C ASN A 102 9.28 -1.42 25.12
N ILE A 103 9.70 -2.17 26.14
CA ILE A 103 11.11 -2.54 26.37
C ILE A 103 11.69 -3.36 25.21
N LEU A 104 10.91 -4.29 24.66
CA LEU A 104 11.38 -5.14 23.55
C LEU A 104 11.57 -4.33 22.28
N ILE A 105 10.57 -3.52 21.92
CA ILE A 105 10.64 -2.62 20.75
C ILE A 105 11.82 -1.67 20.89
N LYS A 106 12.00 -1.06 22.08
CA LYS A 106 13.14 -0.18 22.35
C LYS A 106 14.47 -0.88 22.12
N LYS A 107 14.70 -2.05 22.73
CA LYS A 107 15.96 -2.81 22.58
C LYS A 107 16.26 -3.14 21.11
N VAL A 108 15.21 -3.51 20.38
CA VAL A 108 15.30 -3.82 18.96
C VAL A 108 15.73 -2.59 18.16
N PHE A 109 15.08 -1.44 18.33
CA PHE A 109 15.46 -0.21 17.61
C PHE A 109 16.84 0.34 18.01
N ASP A 110 17.21 0.21 19.28
CA ASP A 110 18.52 0.64 19.77
C ASP A 110 19.65 -0.17 19.09
N LEU A 111 19.44 -1.47 18.79
CA LEU A 111 20.41 -2.31 18.05
C LEU A 111 20.70 -1.78 16.64
N TYR A 112 19.70 -1.22 15.96
CA TYR A 112 19.83 -0.67 14.61
C TYR A 112 20.11 0.85 14.61
N ASN A 113 20.53 1.41 15.75
CA ASN A 113 20.89 2.83 15.90
C ASN A 113 19.75 3.79 15.50
N TYR A 114 18.51 3.42 15.82
CA TYR A 114 17.38 4.34 15.72
C TYR A 114 17.26 5.20 16.98
N SER A 115 17.33 6.52 16.81
CA SER A 115 16.94 7.43 17.88
C SER A 115 15.44 7.32 18.17
N ARG A 116 14.99 7.91 19.28
CA ARG A 116 13.58 7.86 19.67
C ARG A 116 12.65 8.54 18.65
N SER A 117 13.10 9.62 18.03
CA SER A 117 12.34 10.35 17.00
C SER A 117 12.37 9.63 15.66
N ASP A 118 13.46 8.92 15.33
CA ASP A 118 13.60 8.24 14.04
C ASP A 118 12.73 6.98 13.86
N ARG A 119 12.14 6.47 14.95
CA ARG A 119 11.49 5.15 14.95
C ARG A 119 9.97 5.18 14.84
N GLU A 120 9.33 6.34 14.69
CA GLU A 120 7.86 6.40 14.63
C GLU A 120 7.27 5.64 13.43
N PHE A 121 7.76 5.89 12.21
CA PHE A 121 7.33 5.18 11.01
C PHE A 121 7.80 3.71 10.94
N PRO A 122 9.02 3.39 11.35
CA PRO A 122 9.42 1.99 11.53
C PRO A 122 8.56 1.22 12.53
N ILE A 123 8.13 1.85 13.61
CA ILE A 123 7.17 1.28 14.56
C ILE A 123 5.83 1.04 13.87
N LEU A 124 5.32 1.98 13.08
CA LEU A 124 4.08 1.76 12.32
C LEU A 124 4.21 0.58 11.34
N SER A 125 5.33 0.44 10.63
CA SER A 125 5.58 -0.73 9.77
C SER A 125 5.56 -2.05 10.55
N LEU A 126 6.24 -2.07 11.71
CA LEU A 126 6.25 -3.22 12.62
C LEU A 126 4.83 -3.58 13.10
N LEU A 127 4.08 -2.57 13.55
CA LEU A 127 2.72 -2.74 14.04
C LEU A 127 1.78 -3.26 12.95
N GLN A 128 1.87 -2.71 11.74
CA GLN A 128 1.09 -3.16 10.57
C GLN A 128 1.37 -4.63 10.26
N HIS A 129 2.64 -5.05 10.27
CA HIS A 129 3.04 -6.44 10.02
C HIS A 129 2.40 -7.42 11.01
N TYR A 130 2.29 -7.04 12.29
CA TYR A 130 1.67 -7.86 13.34
C TYR A 130 0.17 -7.59 13.54
N GLY A 131 -0.49 -6.91 12.60
CA GLY A 131 -1.95 -6.77 12.56
C GLY A 131 -2.53 -5.66 13.44
N ALA A 132 -1.70 -4.77 13.99
CA ALA A 132 -2.21 -3.59 14.69
C ALA A 132 -2.83 -2.58 13.70
N PRO A 133 -3.83 -1.79 14.13
CA PRO A 133 -4.52 -0.82 13.30
C PRO A 133 -3.61 0.39 13.01
N THR A 134 -3.06 0.51 11.80
CA THR A 134 -2.15 1.59 11.42
C THR A 134 -2.71 2.45 10.27
N PRO A 135 -2.23 3.70 10.12
CA PRO A 135 -2.63 4.58 9.01
C PRO A 135 -1.87 4.23 7.72
N LEU A 136 -1.21 3.07 7.66
CA LEU A 136 -0.48 2.60 6.50
C LEU A 136 -1.38 1.72 5.64
N MET A 137 -1.20 1.85 4.34
CA MET A 137 -1.84 0.99 3.35
C MET A 137 -0.77 0.33 2.49
N ASP A 138 -0.83 -0.99 2.37
CA ASP A 138 0.14 -1.80 1.61
C ASP A 138 -0.01 -1.58 0.09
N TRP A 139 1.11 -1.32 -0.58
CA TRP A 139 1.24 -1.29 -2.03
C TRP A 139 2.48 -2.08 -2.44
N SER A 140 2.61 -2.41 -3.72
CA SER A 140 3.74 -3.14 -4.27
C SER A 140 4.22 -2.49 -5.57
N TYR A 141 5.52 -2.51 -5.85
CA TYR A 141 6.05 -2.18 -7.17
C TYR A 141 5.79 -3.27 -8.22
N ASN A 142 5.31 -4.45 -7.79
CA ASN A 142 5.09 -5.62 -8.63
C ASN A 142 3.59 -5.90 -8.83
N ASN A 143 3.11 -5.79 -10.06
CA ASN A 143 1.71 -6.09 -10.40
C ASN A 143 1.28 -7.52 -10.02
N ASN A 144 2.17 -8.51 -10.11
CA ASN A 144 1.86 -9.90 -9.82
C ASN A 144 1.64 -10.14 -8.33
N VAL A 145 2.37 -9.40 -7.49
CA VAL A 145 2.13 -9.38 -6.04
C VAL A 145 0.76 -8.79 -5.74
N ALA A 146 0.34 -7.73 -6.45
CA ALA A 146 -1.02 -7.20 -6.31
C ALA A 146 -2.09 -8.22 -6.73
N PHE A 147 -1.89 -9.02 -7.79
CA PHE A 147 -2.83 -10.11 -8.11
C PHE A 147 -2.87 -11.18 -7.03
N PHE A 148 -1.70 -11.53 -6.49
CA PHE A 148 -1.64 -12.48 -5.39
C PHE A 148 -2.55 -12.00 -4.26
N PHE A 149 -2.41 -10.75 -3.80
CA PHE A 149 -3.27 -10.21 -2.74
C PHE A 149 -4.73 -10.05 -3.12
N ALA A 150 -5.03 -9.73 -4.39
CA ALA A 150 -6.40 -9.63 -4.85
C ALA A 150 -7.10 -10.99 -4.91
N THR A 151 -6.34 -12.09 -4.97
CA THR A 151 -6.87 -13.44 -5.11
C THR A 151 -6.64 -14.35 -3.90
N ASP A 152 -5.70 -14.01 -3.02
CA ASP A 152 -5.44 -14.74 -1.78
C ASP A 152 -6.62 -14.59 -0.82
N GLY A 153 -7.06 -15.71 -0.26
CA GLY A 153 -8.24 -15.75 0.60
C GLY A 153 -9.59 -15.45 -0.08
N LEU A 154 -9.66 -15.36 -1.43
CA LEU A 154 -10.93 -15.27 -2.14
C LEU A 154 -11.82 -16.47 -1.80
N ARG A 155 -12.99 -16.18 -1.24
CA ARG A 155 -14.05 -17.16 -1.01
C ARG A 155 -15.05 -17.03 -2.17
N LYS A 156 -15.33 -18.14 -2.87
CA LYS A 156 -16.51 -18.18 -3.74
C LYS A 156 -17.73 -18.08 -2.84
N LYS A 157 -18.46 -16.97 -2.93
CA LYS A 157 -19.79 -16.88 -2.31
C LYS A 157 -20.72 -17.77 -3.11
N GLU A 158 -21.55 -18.55 -2.42
CA GLU A 158 -22.56 -19.39 -3.07
C GLU A 158 -23.59 -18.52 -3.81
N GLU A 159 -23.92 -17.33 -3.24
CA GLU A 159 -24.77 -16.33 -3.88
C GLU A 159 -24.20 -14.91 -3.67
N PRO A 160 -23.85 -14.16 -4.73
CA PRO A 160 -23.51 -12.74 -4.63
C PRO A 160 -24.77 -11.94 -4.28
N LYS A 161 -24.65 -10.98 -3.35
CA LYS A 161 -25.79 -10.10 -3.02
C LYS A 161 -26.02 -9.06 -4.11
N GLU A 162 -24.92 -8.53 -4.63
CA GLU A 162 -24.90 -7.50 -5.69
C GLU A 162 -23.94 -7.90 -6.81
N GLN A 163 -24.13 -7.38 -8.03
CA GLN A 163 -23.23 -7.67 -9.16
C GLN A 163 -21.76 -7.34 -8.85
N ILE A 164 -21.50 -6.27 -8.09
CA ILE A 164 -20.15 -5.88 -7.67
C ILE A 164 -19.46 -6.91 -6.76
N ASP A 165 -20.23 -7.77 -6.06
CA ASP A 165 -19.67 -8.86 -5.26
C ASP A 165 -19.00 -9.95 -6.12
N ASN A 166 -19.23 -9.97 -7.43
CA ASN A 166 -18.57 -10.92 -8.35
C ASN A 166 -17.16 -10.48 -8.75
N TYR A 167 -16.70 -9.31 -8.29
CA TYR A 167 -15.44 -8.73 -8.71
C TYR A 167 -14.48 -8.56 -7.55
N PHE A 168 -13.19 -8.75 -7.86
CA PHE A 168 -12.08 -8.24 -7.06
C PHE A 168 -11.42 -7.08 -7.81
N SER A 169 -10.54 -6.32 -7.15
CA SER A 169 -9.94 -5.13 -7.76
C SER A 169 -8.43 -5.13 -7.67
N VAL A 170 -7.81 -4.59 -8.73
CA VAL A 170 -6.41 -4.17 -8.72
C VAL A 170 -6.34 -2.69 -9.04
N TYR A 171 -5.62 -1.95 -8.22
CA TYR A 171 -5.40 -0.52 -8.37
C TYR A 171 -3.99 -0.26 -8.88
N ARG A 172 -3.81 0.81 -9.64
CA ARG A 172 -2.52 1.17 -10.22
C ARG A 172 -2.31 2.68 -10.22
N ILE A 173 -1.17 3.13 -9.71
CA ILE A 173 -0.76 4.54 -9.66
C ILE A 173 0.60 4.70 -10.36
N ASN A 174 0.72 5.70 -11.24
CA ASN A 174 2.02 6.14 -11.77
C ASN A 174 2.54 7.28 -10.90
N LYS A 175 3.48 6.98 -10.00
CA LYS A 175 4.07 7.99 -9.10
C LYS A 175 4.82 9.10 -9.85
N ARG A 176 5.36 8.83 -11.05
CA ARG A 176 6.11 9.84 -11.83
C ARG A 176 5.24 11.01 -12.27
N LYS A 177 3.92 10.85 -12.33
CA LYS A 177 2.98 11.94 -12.63
C LYS A 177 2.91 12.99 -11.51
N TYR A 178 3.35 12.63 -10.30
CA TYR A 178 3.15 13.41 -9.08
C TYR A 178 4.48 13.82 -8.44
N LYS A 179 5.47 14.17 -9.26
CA LYS A 179 6.75 14.70 -8.74
C LYS A 179 6.48 15.93 -7.89
N LYS A 180 7.12 16.01 -6.72
CA LYS A 180 6.92 17.07 -5.71
C LYS A 180 5.55 17.09 -5.03
N GLU A 181 4.63 16.22 -5.43
CA GLU A 181 3.28 16.11 -4.87
C GLU A 181 3.20 14.85 -4.00
N LEU A 182 3.26 13.67 -4.63
CA LEU A 182 3.33 12.39 -3.93
C LEU A 182 4.79 12.05 -3.66
N LEU A 183 5.27 12.42 -2.49
CA LEU A 183 6.66 12.26 -2.08
C LEU A 183 6.87 11.01 -1.23
N ASN A 184 8.08 10.43 -1.34
CA ASN A 184 8.57 9.46 -0.37
C ASN A 184 8.91 10.21 0.93
N ILE A 185 8.64 9.62 2.09
CA ILE A 185 8.97 10.19 3.40
C ILE A 185 10.45 10.62 3.49
N ILE A 186 11.35 9.91 2.80
CA ILE A 186 12.79 10.23 2.79
C ILE A 186 13.12 11.57 2.14
N ASP A 187 12.21 12.13 1.34
CA ASP A 187 12.35 13.43 0.67
C ASP A 187 11.87 14.60 1.54
N PHE A 188 11.12 14.33 2.62
CA PHE A 188 10.76 15.35 3.62
C PHE A 188 11.88 15.62 4.64
N ILE A 189 12.91 14.76 4.65
CA ILE A 189 13.99 14.75 5.65
C ILE A 189 15.00 15.88 5.37
N PRO A 190 15.21 16.88 6.25
CA PRO A 190 16.51 17.56 6.30
C PRO A 190 17.59 16.55 6.71
N LYS A 191 18.82 16.66 6.16
CA LYS A 191 19.89 15.62 6.04
C LYS A 191 20.11 14.58 7.18
N GLU A 192 19.57 14.74 8.38
CA GLU A 192 19.93 13.99 9.59
C GLU A 192 18.76 13.37 10.39
N LEU A 193 17.48 13.70 10.14
CA LEU A 193 16.35 13.24 10.98
C LEU A 193 15.10 12.83 10.19
N TYR A 194 14.50 11.68 10.52
CA TYR A 194 13.19 11.32 9.99
C TYR A 194 12.09 12.21 10.59
N PRO A 195 11.04 12.59 9.82
CA PRO A 195 9.96 13.40 10.35
C PRO A 195 9.14 12.62 11.38
N GLU A 196 8.56 13.34 12.33
CA GLU A 196 7.64 12.79 13.33
C GLU A 196 6.19 12.81 12.77
N ILE A 197 5.31 11.96 13.29
CA ILE A 197 3.89 11.92 12.91
C ILE A 197 3.23 13.28 13.14
N ASN A 198 3.60 13.96 14.22
CA ASN A 198 3.09 15.29 14.54
C ASN A 198 3.53 16.36 13.54
N SER A 199 4.61 16.13 12.77
CA SER A 199 5.00 16.99 11.65
C SER A 199 3.97 16.98 10.51
N PHE A 200 3.09 15.98 10.46
CA PHE A 200 2.03 15.81 9.47
C PHE A 200 0.62 16.07 10.02
N LYS A 201 0.50 16.68 11.20
CA LYS A 201 -0.81 17.01 11.79
C LYS A 201 -1.67 17.89 10.84
N ASP A 202 -1.01 18.76 10.07
CA ASP A 202 -1.68 19.67 9.14
C ASP A 202 -2.04 19.01 7.80
N PHE A 203 -1.61 17.76 7.56
CA PHE A 203 -2.04 17.00 6.38
C PHE A 203 -3.41 16.37 6.56
N GLY A 204 -3.82 16.09 7.80
CA GLY A 204 -5.06 15.37 8.11
C GLY A 204 -6.21 16.28 8.54
N ASP A 205 -7.15 15.72 9.30
CA ASP A 205 -8.39 16.39 9.73
C ASP A 205 -8.14 17.65 10.58
N ASN A 206 -6.98 17.74 11.23
CA ASN A 206 -6.63 18.84 12.13
C ASN A 206 -6.37 20.18 11.41
N ASN A 207 -6.23 20.17 10.08
CA ASN A 207 -6.07 21.41 9.30
C ASN A 207 -7.38 22.23 9.22
N GLY A 208 -8.52 21.67 9.65
CA GLY A 208 -9.83 22.33 9.56
C GLY A 208 -10.33 22.54 8.11
N ASN A 209 -9.54 22.14 7.10
CA ASN A 209 -9.93 22.13 5.71
C ASN A 209 -10.35 20.70 5.29
N PRO A 210 -11.65 20.43 5.08
CA PRO A 210 -12.14 19.12 4.64
C PRO A 210 -11.65 18.71 3.24
N LYS A 211 -11.03 19.63 2.51
CA LYS A 211 -10.57 19.40 1.13
C LYS A 211 -9.08 19.11 1.04
N SER A 212 -8.34 19.22 2.15
CA SER A 212 -6.94 18.84 2.23
C SER A 212 -6.77 17.40 1.76
N ASN A 213 -5.70 17.12 1.03
CA ASN A 213 -5.38 15.80 0.51
C ASN A 213 -3.88 15.50 0.63
N GLY A 214 -3.26 15.97 1.72
CA GLY A 214 -1.86 15.69 2.04
C GLY A 214 -1.63 14.21 2.38
N ILE A 215 -0.85 13.53 1.55
CA ILE A 215 -0.39 12.16 1.78
C ILE A 215 1.08 12.04 1.37
N PHE A 216 1.72 10.97 1.80
CA PHE A 216 3.04 10.56 1.32
C PHE A 216 3.13 9.04 1.34
N TYR A 217 4.22 8.51 0.81
CA TYR A 217 4.50 7.09 0.89
C TYR A 217 5.86 6.81 1.53
N ILE A 218 6.05 5.56 1.95
CA ILE A 218 7.22 5.09 2.65
C ILE A 218 7.77 3.91 1.86
N SER A 219 8.98 4.07 1.32
CA SER A 219 9.65 3.01 0.56
C SER A 219 11.14 2.98 0.84
N ASP A 220 11.65 1.77 1.04
CA ASP A 220 13.08 1.49 1.20
C ASP A 220 13.80 1.30 -0.16
N PHE A 221 13.06 1.29 -1.27
CA PHE A 221 13.56 0.98 -2.61
C PHE A 221 14.01 2.22 -3.42
N GLU A 222 13.84 3.41 -2.86
CA GLU A 222 14.18 4.70 -3.49
C GLU A 222 15.27 5.43 -2.69
N ARG A 223 16.02 6.30 -3.36
CA ARG A 223 16.93 7.25 -2.70
C ARG A 223 16.30 8.61 -2.59
N LYS A 224 16.85 9.39 -1.66
CA LYS A 224 16.50 10.78 -1.50
C LYS A 224 16.67 11.55 -2.82
N GLY A 225 15.65 12.31 -3.17
CA GLY A 225 15.54 13.13 -4.38
C GLY A 225 14.86 12.41 -5.55
N GLU A 226 14.65 11.08 -5.51
CA GLU A 226 14.03 10.36 -6.63
C GLU A 226 12.56 10.78 -6.81
N SER A 227 11.81 10.95 -5.72
CA SER A 227 10.39 11.31 -5.79
C SER A 227 10.14 12.81 -6.01
N SER A 228 11.07 13.67 -5.58
CA SER A 228 11.07 15.10 -5.91
C SER A 228 11.60 15.40 -7.32
N GLY A 229 12.31 14.45 -7.92
CA GLY A 229 12.96 14.58 -9.23
C GLY A 229 14.35 15.24 -9.19
N GLU A 230 14.91 15.47 -8.01
CA GLU A 230 16.28 15.97 -7.79
C GLU A 230 17.35 14.91 -8.12
N THR A 231 17.02 13.64 -7.89
CA THR A 231 17.90 12.50 -8.15
C THR A 231 17.30 11.65 -9.26
N LYS A 232 18.14 11.15 -10.17
CA LYS A 232 17.69 10.24 -11.23
C LYS A 232 17.34 8.87 -10.62
N PRO A 233 16.16 8.31 -10.91
CA PRO A 233 15.82 6.97 -10.48
C PRO A 233 16.70 5.92 -11.18
N TYR A 234 16.80 4.73 -10.57
CA TYR A 234 17.51 3.58 -11.13
C TYR A 234 16.53 2.52 -11.61
N GLY A 235 16.90 1.82 -12.68
CA GLY A 235 16.10 0.76 -13.29
C GLY A 235 16.11 -0.59 -12.57
N ASN A 236 16.83 -0.73 -11.44
CA ASN A 236 16.84 -1.96 -10.64
C ASN A 236 16.24 -1.71 -9.26
N LEU A 237 15.24 -2.51 -8.90
CA LEU A 237 14.60 -2.44 -7.60
C LEU A 237 15.48 -3.15 -6.53
N MET A 238 16.01 -2.38 -5.59
CA MET A 238 16.81 -2.89 -4.48
C MET A 238 16.68 -1.96 -3.27
N ILE A 239 16.87 -2.45 -2.05
CA ILE A 239 16.86 -1.60 -0.86
C ILE A 239 18.03 -0.61 -0.94
N ARG A 240 17.73 0.68 -0.82
CA ARG A 240 18.72 1.77 -1.02
C ARG A 240 18.99 2.60 0.23
N THR A 241 18.20 2.43 1.28
CA THR A 241 18.37 3.15 2.54
C THR A 241 19.32 2.40 3.49
N LYS A 242 20.25 3.14 4.10
CA LYS A 242 21.15 2.60 5.14
C LYS A 242 20.43 2.33 6.46
N LYS A 243 19.25 2.92 6.65
CA LYS A 243 18.42 2.83 7.85
C LYS A 243 16.98 2.55 7.41
N PRO A 244 16.65 1.29 7.07
CA PRO A 244 15.39 0.94 6.44
C PRO A 244 14.16 1.17 7.31
N LEU A 245 13.19 1.89 6.77
CA LEU A 245 11.97 2.29 7.46
C LEU A 245 10.94 1.18 7.54
N THR A 246 10.96 0.25 6.59
CA THR A 246 9.88 -0.72 6.44
C THR A 246 10.36 -2.16 6.60
N SER A 247 11.53 -2.48 6.04
CA SER A 247 12.00 -3.84 5.78
C SER A 247 12.73 -4.52 6.94
N ILE A 248 13.24 -3.79 7.95
CA ILE A 248 14.03 -4.41 9.05
C ILE A 248 13.19 -5.45 9.82
N TYR A 249 11.89 -5.20 10.00
CA TYR A 249 11.02 -6.02 10.85
C TYR A 249 9.80 -6.60 10.14
N ASN A 250 9.60 -6.20 8.89
CA ASN A 250 8.60 -6.77 8.01
C ASN A 250 9.34 -7.44 6.86
N GLN A 251 9.79 -8.67 7.09
CA GLN A 251 10.54 -9.43 6.08
C GLN A 251 9.70 -9.68 4.82
N ASN A 252 8.37 -9.64 4.95
CA ASN A 252 7.47 -9.83 3.82
C ASN A 252 7.55 -8.68 2.81
N ILE A 253 8.00 -7.48 3.21
CA ILE A 253 8.12 -6.34 2.28
C ILE A 253 9.10 -6.60 1.16
N ILE A 254 10.15 -7.38 1.40
CA ILE A 254 11.18 -7.67 0.40
C ILE A 254 10.59 -8.47 -0.77
N PRO A 255 10.02 -9.68 -0.57
CA PRO A 255 9.41 -10.45 -1.66
C PRO A 255 8.14 -9.79 -2.21
N GLN A 256 7.46 -8.96 -1.41
CA GLN A 256 6.32 -8.19 -1.89
C GLN A 256 6.71 -6.97 -2.71
N GLU A 257 7.99 -6.60 -2.75
CA GLU A 257 8.44 -5.33 -3.32
C GLU A 257 7.59 -4.16 -2.75
N GLY A 258 7.40 -4.20 -1.43
CA GLY A 258 6.35 -3.48 -0.74
C GLY A 258 6.71 -2.02 -0.44
N LEU A 259 5.69 -1.19 -0.42
CA LEU A 259 5.73 0.17 0.10
C LEU A 259 4.43 0.48 0.84
N PHE A 260 4.42 1.55 1.62
CA PHE A 260 3.20 2.01 2.28
C PHE A 260 2.79 3.39 1.80
N ILE A 261 1.50 3.61 1.58
CA ILE A 261 0.92 4.96 1.56
C ILE A 261 0.42 5.28 2.96
N PHE A 262 0.81 6.43 3.50
CA PHE A 262 0.32 6.94 4.78
C PHE A 262 -0.90 7.83 4.56
N ASN A 263 -2.02 7.49 5.21
CA ASN A 263 -3.27 8.27 5.15
C ASN A 263 -3.59 8.89 6.54
N PRO A 264 -3.40 10.21 6.72
CA PRO A 264 -3.64 10.90 7.99
C PRO A 264 -5.10 11.27 8.26
N PHE A 265 -6.04 10.99 7.35
CA PHE A 265 -7.44 11.34 7.50
C PHE A 265 -8.21 10.24 8.23
N SER A 266 -9.15 10.61 9.11
CA SER A 266 -9.95 9.63 9.85
C SER A 266 -10.99 8.90 8.98
N GLN A 267 -11.51 9.58 7.96
CA GLN A 267 -12.61 9.09 7.12
C GLN A 267 -12.35 9.15 5.62
N LYS A 268 -11.42 10.00 5.16
CA LYS A 268 -11.16 10.22 3.74
C LYS A 268 -10.45 9.02 3.12
N THR A 269 -11.06 8.44 2.10
CA THR A 269 -10.51 7.29 1.38
C THR A 269 -9.38 7.72 0.43
N LEU A 270 -8.58 6.78 -0.07
CA LEU A 270 -7.52 7.15 -1.01
C LEU A 270 -8.09 7.73 -2.32
N GLU A 271 -9.19 7.17 -2.83
CA GLU A 271 -9.85 7.71 -4.02
C GLU A 271 -10.38 9.14 -3.81
N ASP A 272 -10.84 9.50 -2.61
CA ASP A 272 -11.25 10.87 -2.29
C ASP A 272 -10.06 11.85 -2.21
N ILE A 273 -8.87 11.35 -1.87
CA ILE A 273 -7.61 12.12 -1.80
C ILE A 273 -7.07 12.39 -3.21
N PHE A 274 -7.14 11.41 -4.11
CA PHE A 274 -6.75 11.53 -5.52
C PHE A 274 -7.88 12.17 -6.36
N ASN A 275 -8.27 13.39 -6.00
CA ASN A 275 -9.30 14.16 -6.68
C ASN A 275 -8.87 15.63 -6.87
N THR A 276 -9.05 16.18 -8.07
CA THR A 276 -8.28 17.32 -8.63
C THR A 276 -8.74 18.73 -8.23
N ASP A 277 -9.25 18.97 -7.04
CA ASP A 277 -9.75 20.32 -6.67
C ASP A 277 -8.71 21.16 -5.91
N LEU A 278 -7.84 21.84 -6.66
CA LEU A 278 -6.71 22.64 -6.17
C LEU A 278 -7.11 23.99 -5.51
N ASN A 279 -8.29 24.52 -5.81
CA ASN A 279 -8.58 25.96 -5.63
C ASN A 279 -9.11 26.34 -4.24
N LYS A 280 -8.69 25.65 -3.18
CA LYS A 280 -9.28 25.83 -1.84
C LYS A 280 -8.20 25.87 -0.76
N ASN A 281 -8.46 26.55 0.37
CA ASN A 281 -7.46 26.79 1.42
C ASN A 281 -7.00 25.50 2.10
N GLY A 282 -5.70 25.19 2.20
CA GLY A 282 -5.13 24.04 2.94
C GLY A 282 -3.98 23.33 2.21
N TRP A 283 -3.43 22.25 2.77
CA TRP A 283 -2.43 21.40 2.07
C TRP A 283 -3.14 20.58 0.99
N ASN A 284 -3.06 21.03 -0.27
CA ASN A 284 -3.72 20.38 -1.40
C ASN A 284 -2.70 19.91 -2.45
N LEU A 285 -2.47 18.61 -2.50
CA LEU A 285 -1.66 17.94 -3.51
C LEU A 285 -2.41 17.83 -4.84
N ALA A 286 -1.69 17.99 -5.95
CA ALA A 286 -2.22 17.83 -7.31
C ALA A 286 -2.32 16.35 -7.74
N LEU A 287 -3.14 15.58 -7.02
CA LEU A 287 -3.32 14.15 -7.25
C LEU A 287 -4.56 13.90 -8.13
N THR A 288 -4.32 13.46 -9.36
CA THR A 288 -5.40 13.07 -10.28
C THR A 288 -5.90 11.65 -9.98
N PRO A 289 -7.17 11.32 -10.28
CA PRO A 289 -7.66 9.95 -10.22
C PRO A 289 -6.70 8.95 -10.86
N PHE A 290 -6.61 7.76 -10.27
CA PHE A 290 -5.75 6.66 -10.71
C PHE A 290 -6.56 5.49 -11.26
N ASP A 291 -5.88 4.45 -11.78
CA ASP A 291 -6.55 3.35 -12.47
C ASP A 291 -7.08 2.29 -11.48
N CYS A 292 -8.24 1.71 -11.79
CA CYS A 292 -8.82 0.55 -11.12
C CYS A 292 -9.28 -0.48 -12.14
N PHE A 293 -8.93 -1.75 -11.92
CA PHE A 293 -9.30 -2.86 -12.78
C PHE A 293 -10.13 -3.84 -11.96
N ASN A 294 -11.42 -3.94 -12.27
CA ASN A 294 -12.34 -4.86 -11.60
C ASN A 294 -12.39 -6.15 -12.41
N ILE A 295 -11.92 -7.25 -11.82
CA ILE A 295 -11.75 -8.53 -12.51
C ILE A 295 -12.74 -9.52 -11.93
N HIS A 296 -13.46 -10.22 -12.80
CA HIS A 296 -14.44 -11.22 -12.38
C HIS A 296 -13.76 -12.36 -11.62
N LYS A 297 -14.35 -12.77 -10.49
CA LYS A 297 -13.77 -13.76 -9.57
C LYS A 297 -13.57 -15.15 -10.19
N ASP A 298 -14.31 -15.49 -11.23
CA ASP A 298 -14.09 -16.74 -12.00
C ASP A 298 -12.72 -16.79 -12.70
N LEU A 299 -12.11 -15.63 -12.94
CA LEU A 299 -10.77 -15.54 -13.51
C LEU A 299 -9.66 -15.69 -12.46
N ALA A 300 -9.99 -15.69 -11.17
CA ALA A 300 -9.01 -15.70 -10.09
C ALA A 300 -8.13 -16.96 -10.08
N GLU A 301 -8.68 -18.13 -10.39
CA GLU A 301 -7.89 -19.36 -10.47
C GLU A 301 -6.92 -19.34 -11.66
N TYR A 302 -7.39 -18.87 -12.82
CA TYR A 302 -6.56 -18.69 -14.00
C TYR A 302 -5.38 -17.75 -13.71
N LEU A 303 -5.66 -16.62 -13.05
CA LEU A 303 -4.66 -15.64 -12.67
C LEU A 303 -3.65 -16.21 -11.65
N ARG A 304 -4.11 -16.89 -10.60
CA ARG A 304 -3.24 -17.54 -9.59
C ARG A 304 -2.28 -18.55 -10.22
N ARG A 305 -2.77 -19.41 -11.11
CA ARG A 305 -1.92 -20.37 -11.83
C ARG A 305 -0.91 -19.67 -12.72
N LYS A 306 -1.32 -18.61 -13.42
CA LYS A 306 -0.44 -17.82 -14.29
C LYS A 306 0.70 -17.18 -13.50
N ILE A 307 0.41 -16.57 -12.34
CA ILE A 307 1.44 -15.91 -11.53
C ILE A 307 2.40 -16.90 -10.85
N ASP A 308 1.88 -18.01 -10.32
CA ASP A 308 2.70 -19.02 -9.64
C ASP A 308 3.60 -19.77 -10.63
N VAL A 309 3.06 -20.23 -11.77
CA VAL A 309 3.84 -20.98 -12.75
C VAL A 309 4.93 -20.12 -13.39
N ARG A 310 4.60 -18.89 -13.81
CA ARG A 310 5.52 -18.04 -14.58
C ARG A 310 6.48 -17.23 -13.71
N PHE A 311 6.02 -16.74 -12.56
CA PHE A 311 6.80 -15.81 -11.72
C PHE A 311 7.15 -16.39 -10.36
N LYS A 312 6.69 -17.61 -10.02
CA LYS A 312 6.93 -18.26 -8.72
C LYS A 312 6.42 -17.43 -7.53
N ILE A 313 5.43 -16.58 -7.78
CA ILE A 313 4.78 -15.77 -6.75
C ILE A 313 3.64 -16.61 -6.15
N ASN A 314 3.91 -17.15 -4.97
CA ASN A 314 2.98 -17.96 -4.19
C ASN A 314 3.08 -17.63 -2.70
N LYS A 315 2.27 -18.29 -1.88
CA LYS A 315 2.14 -17.99 -0.45
C LYS A 315 3.47 -18.11 0.30
N SER A 316 4.27 -19.14 0.02
CA SER A 316 5.59 -19.30 0.65
C SER A 316 6.60 -18.23 0.24
N PHE A 317 6.50 -17.71 -0.99
CA PHE A 317 7.33 -16.61 -1.43
C PHE A 317 6.91 -15.28 -0.77
N ILE A 318 5.61 -14.98 -0.74
CA ILE A 318 5.07 -13.71 -0.20
C ILE A 318 5.16 -13.61 1.32
N TYR A 319 5.05 -14.74 2.02
CA TYR A 319 5.15 -14.83 3.48
C TYR A 319 6.28 -15.80 3.85
N PRO A 320 7.54 -15.40 3.63
CA PRO A 320 8.67 -16.27 3.89
C PRO A 320 8.75 -16.57 5.39
N ASN A 321 8.94 -17.84 5.73
CA ASN A 321 9.29 -18.25 7.08
C ASN A 321 10.72 -18.78 7.08
N LEU A 322 11.66 -17.97 7.58
CA LEU A 322 13.09 -18.32 7.57
C LEU A 322 13.39 -19.62 8.32
N ASN A 323 12.61 -19.96 9.35
CA ASN A 323 12.79 -21.23 10.06
C ASN A 323 12.42 -22.42 9.17
N ASP A 324 11.32 -22.31 8.44
CA ASP A 324 10.87 -23.36 7.52
C ASP A 324 11.84 -23.47 6.32
N GLU A 325 12.33 -22.35 5.79
CA GLU A 325 13.34 -22.34 4.74
C GLU A 325 14.67 -22.96 5.20
N ALA A 326 15.14 -22.64 6.41
CA ALA A 326 16.34 -23.26 6.98
C ALA A 326 16.21 -24.79 7.12
N LYS A 327 15.02 -25.28 7.52
CA LYS A 327 14.73 -26.73 7.58
C LYS A 327 14.77 -27.36 6.18
N LYS A 328 14.13 -26.74 5.18
CA LYS A 328 14.15 -27.23 3.78
C LYS A 328 15.57 -27.28 3.22
N ILE A 329 16.40 -26.27 3.48
CA ILE A 329 17.81 -26.23 3.05
C ILE A 329 18.56 -27.41 3.68
N LYS A 330 18.38 -27.65 4.98
CA LYS A 330 18.99 -28.81 5.67
C LYS A 330 18.57 -30.13 5.01
N GLU A 331 17.27 -30.35 4.82
CA GLU A 331 16.74 -31.58 4.22
C GLU A 331 17.24 -31.81 2.80
N THR A 332 17.20 -30.77 1.95
CA THR A 332 17.69 -30.84 0.57
C THR A 332 19.19 -31.14 0.52
N THR A 333 19.96 -30.53 1.43
CA THR A 333 21.40 -30.79 1.55
C THR A 333 21.66 -32.24 1.93
N LEU A 334 20.92 -32.80 2.89
CA LEU A 334 21.07 -34.19 3.31
C LEU A 334 20.67 -35.18 2.19
N ASN A 335 19.59 -34.89 1.46
CA ASN A 335 19.14 -35.73 0.36
C ASN A 335 20.10 -35.73 -0.83
N GLY A 336 20.88 -34.65 -1.03
CA GLY A 336 21.90 -34.59 -2.08
C GLY A 336 23.20 -35.32 -1.76
N LEU A 337 23.35 -35.86 -0.54
CA LEU A 337 24.50 -36.68 -0.14
C LEU A 337 24.30 -38.18 -0.38
N VAL A 338 23.06 -38.59 -0.67
CA VAL A 338 22.65 -39.96 -1.03
C VAL A 338 22.41 -40.01 -2.53
#